data_AF-A0AA87Z1G7-F1
#
_entry.id   AF-A0AA87Z1G7-F1
#
_cell.length_a   1.000
_cell.length_b   1.000
_cell.length_c   1.000
_cell.angle_alpha   90.00
_cell.angle_beta   90.00
_cell.angle_gamma   90.00
#
_symmetry.space_group_name_H-M   'P 1'
#
loop_
_entity.id
_entity.type
_entity.pdbx_description
1 polymer ?
#
loop_
_entity_poly.entity_id
_entity_poly.type
_entity_poly.pdbx_seq_one_letter_code
_entity_poly.pdbx_strand_id
1 'polypeptide(L)'
;MGFRRTPLFAIIFLYLLVSSQSLSRSKNKIQGPIKTVVVLVMENRSFDHILGWLKSSRPEIDGLTGKESNRLSVSDPDSPEVFVSDDAFFVDSDPGHSFQEIREQIFGSNQTSENPAPMNGFAQQAESMDADMPRTVMSGFRPDRVPIYTELVNEFAVFDRWFASVPASTQPNRFYVHSATSHGAMSNVRKDLIHGFPQKTIFDSLDENDLDFGIYYQNIPATLFFSSLRKLKNVFKFHSYSLKFKLHARLGKLPNYVVVEQRYFDVDLFPANDDHPSHDVALGQRFLKEVYETLRASPQWKEMALLITYDEHGGFYDHVPTPVSGVPSPDGIVGPDPYYFRFDRLGVRVPTILVSPWVDKVIHEPVGPTPDSQFEHSSIPATVKKLFNLKSNFLTKRDAWAGTFENYFKLRDSPRDDCPETLPEVKTSLRTRGPKEDASLSEFQVELIQLASQLNGDHVLNTYPDIGKTMTVGEANKYAEDAVKRFLEAGRAALKAGANESAIVTMRPSLTSRISNGGSNQGNWTEVGRTAVTTTLAGLTAGIMTLLGRRVLVGHWDALGACNGLLGGFVAITSGCFVVEPRAAVVYGLVAGWVLIGLKMLALKLQFDDPLEVAPLPGGCGAWG
;
A
#
# COMPACT_ATOMS: atom_id res chain seq x y z
N MET A 1 -65.36 -17.49 -37.81
CA MET A 1 -64.61 -17.99 -36.64
C MET A 1 -63.14 -17.61 -36.82
N GLY A 2 -62.71 -16.53 -36.18
CA GLY A 2 -61.37 -15.96 -36.36
C GLY A 2 -60.36 -16.60 -35.42
N PHE A 3 -59.35 -17.27 -35.97
CA PHE A 3 -58.17 -17.71 -35.23
C PHE A 3 -57.30 -16.50 -34.90
N ARG A 4 -57.28 -16.09 -33.62
CA ARG A 4 -56.29 -15.13 -33.10
C ARG A 4 -54.94 -15.83 -32.98
N ARG A 5 -53.98 -15.41 -33.80
CA ARG A 5 -52.57 -15.72 -33.65
C ARG A 5 -52.06 -15.14 -32.32
N THR A 6 -51.71 -16.00 -31.38
CA THR A 6 -50.87 -15.62 -30.23
C THR A 6 -49.49 -15.20 -30.76
N PRO A 7 -48.95 -14.04 -30.34
CA PRO A 7 -47.68 -13.56 -30.88
C PRO A 7 -46.55 -14.37 -30.25
N LEU A 8 -45.75 -15.03 -31.10
CA LEU A 8 -44.52 -15.76 -30.76
C LEU A 8 -43.56 -14.91 -29.89
N PHE A 9 -43.66 -13.58 -29.99
CA PHE A 9 -42.96 -12.59 -29.16
C PHE A 9 -43.24 -12.72 -27.66
N ALA A 10 -44.47 -13.04 -27.24
CA ALA A 10 -44.79 -13.16 -25.82
C ALA A 10 -44.13 -14.39 -25.18
N ILE A 11 -43.96 -15.47 -25.95
CA ILE A 11 -43.31 -16.70 -25.49
C ILE A 11 -41.80 -16.49 -25.41
N ILE A 12 -41.19 -15.81 -26.38
CA ILE A 12 -39.75 -15.50 -26.36
C ILE A 12 -39.42 -14.51 -25.23
N PHE A 13 -40.28 -13.53 -24.98
CA PHE A 13 -40.10 -12.57 -23.87
C PHE A 13 -40.26 -13.24 -22.50
N LEU A 14 -41.21 -14.18 -22.34
CA LEU A 14 -41.28 -15.02 -21.14
C LEU A 14 -40.09 -15.96 -21.01
N TYR A 15 -39.57 -16.53 -22.11
CA TYR A 15 -38.38 -17.38 -22.08
C TYR A 15 -37.12 -16.59 -21.69
N LEU A 16 -37.02 -15.32 -22.10
CA LEU A 16 -35.95 -14.39 -21.68
C LEU A 16 -36.12 -13.90 -20.24
N LEU A 17 -37.36 -13.77 -19.74
CA LEU A 17 -37.64 -13.45 -18.33
C LEU A 17 -37.43 -14.65 -17.39
N VAL A 18 -37.64 -15.87 -17.88
CA VAL A 18 -37.38 -17.12 -17.14
C VAL A 18 -35.92 -17.56 -17.27
N SER A 19 -35.23 -17.27 -18.38
CA SER A 19 -33.78 -17.50 -18.53
C SER A 19 -32.90 -16.41 -17.91
N SER A 20 -33.49 -15.25 -17.56
CA SER A 20 -32.83 -14.20 -16.75
C SER A 20 -33.06 -14.36 -15.24
N GLN A 21 -33.71 -15.45 -14.80
CA GLN A 21 -33.33 -16.02 -13.53
C GLN A 21 -31.91 -16.55 -13.69
N SER A 22 -30.93 -15.65 -13.52
CA SER A 22 -29.58 -16.05 -13.16
C SER A 22 -29.74 -17.17 -12.15
N LEU A 23 -29.07 -18.30 -12.34
CA LEU A 23 -28.82 -19.22 -11.24
C LEU A 23 -28.43 -18.35 -10.06
N SER A 24 -29.36 -18.18 -9.12
CA SER A 24 -29.11 -17.49 -7.88
C SER A 24 -28.18 -18.45 -7.16
N ARG A 25 -26.88 -18.31 -7.43
CA ARG A 25 -25.84 -18.91 -6.64
C ARG A 25 -26.14 -18.41 -5.24
N SER A 26 -26.58 -19.31 -4.37
CA SER A 26 -26.76 -19.04 -2.96
C SER A 26 -25.47 -18.36 -2.48
N LYS A 27 -25.51 -17.04 -2.23
CA LYS A 27 -24.36 -16.30 -1.70
C LYS A 27 -23.88 -17.02 -0.46
N ASN A 28 -22.57 -17.24 -0.35
CA ASN A 28 -22.02 -17.93 0.80
C ASN A 28 -22.40 -17.15 2.08
N LYS A 29 -23.20 -17.76 2.95
CA LYS A 29 -23.76 -17.07 4.11
C LYS A 29 -22.77 -17.17 5.27
N ILE A 30 -22.20 -16.03 5.65
CA ILE A 30 -21.38 -15.90 6.86
C ILE A 30 -22.28 -16.13 8.08
N GLN A 31 -21.92 -17.09 8.94
CA GLN A 31 -22.75 -17.51 10.07
C GLN A 31 -22.40 -16.80 11.38
N GLY A 32 -21.15 -16.34 11.54
CA GLY A 32 -20.66 -15.68 12.75
C GLY A 32 -21.01 -14.19 12.82
N PRO A 33 -20.76 -13.54 13.98
CA PRO A 33 -21.02 -12.12 14.15
C PRO A 33 -20.11 -11.24 13.28
N ILE A 34 -18.91 -11.73 12.95
CA ILE A 34 -17.93 -11.00 12.16
C ILE A 34 -18.19 -11.24 10.67
N LYS A 35 -18.45 -10.15 9.93
CA LYS A 35 -18.66 -10.15 8.49
C LYS A 35 -17.57 -9.41 7.72
N THR A 36 -16.81 -8.55 8.41
CA THR A 36 -15.70 -7.78 7.86
C THR A 36 -14.46 -7.97 8.73
N VAL A 37 -13.39 -8.50 8.15
CA VAL A 37 -12.06 -8.58 8.77
C VAL A 37 -11.19 -7.50 8.13
N VAL A 38 -10.61 -6.63 8.96
CA VAL A 38 -9.66 -5.60 8.56
C VAL A 38 -8.27 -6.02 9.02
N VAL A 39 -7.29 -6.00 8.11
CA VAL A 39 -5.90 -6.39 8.39
C VAL A 39 -4.99 -5.21 8.10
N LEU A 40 -4.14 -4.89 9.07
CA LEU A 40 -3.16 -3.82 9.01
C LEU A 40 -1.83 -4.37 9.54
N VAL A 41 -0.79 -4.34 8.71
CA VAL A 41 0.52 -4.94 8.99
C VAL A 41 1.58 -3.83 9.03
N MET A 42 1.97 -3.42 10.23
CA MET A 42 3.06 -2.46 10.53
C MET A 42 4.44 -3.09 10.27
N GLU A 43 5.52 -2.31 10.43
CA GLU A 43 6.88 -2.71 10.06
C GLU A 43 7.87 -2.77 11.22
N ASN A 44 8.67 -3.84 11.21
CA ASN A 44 10.00 -3.92 11.82
C ASN A 44 10.04 -3.63 13.33
N ARG A 45 9.18 -4.29 14.12
CA ARG A 45 9.17 -4.15 15.59
C ARG A 45 8.84 -5.46 16.29
N SER A 46 9.66 -5.83 17.27
CA SER A 46 9.38 -6.99 18.14
C SER A 46 8.25 -6.72 19.12
N PHE A 47 7.66 -7.79 19.67
CA PHE A 47 6.64 -7.66 20.71
C PHE A 47 7.20 -6.91 21.93
N ASP A 48 8.36 -7.31 22.43
CA ASP A 48 8.94 -6.68 23.61
C ASP A 48 9.31 -5.21 23.41
N HIS A 49 9.69 -4.83 22.18
CA HIS A 49 10.04 -3.45 21.87
C HIS A 49 8.84 -2.51 21.95
N ILE A 50 7.64 -2.92 21.50
CA ILE A 50 6.44 -2.06 21.51
C ILE A 50 5.57 -2.29 22.75
N LEU A 51 5.38 -3.55 23.16
CA LEU A 51 4.39 -3.96 24.16
C LEU A 51 5.01 -4.61 25.40
N GLY A 52 6.29 -4.98 25.39
CA GLY A 52 6.92 -5.75 26.48
C GLY A 52 6.78 -5.11 27.86
N TRP A 53 6.95 -3.79 27.93
CA TRP A 53 6.88 -3.03 29.19
C TRP A 53 5.45 -2.84 29.74
N LEU A 54 4.41 -3.21 28.97
CA LEU A 54 3.03 -3.26 29.49
C LEU A 54 2.86 -4.32 30.57
N LYS A 55 3.78 -5.29 30.70
CA LYS A 55 3.76 -6.26 31.81
C LYS A 55 3.69 -5.59 33.18
N SER A 56 4.30 -4.41 33.32
CA SER A 56 4.29 -3.63 34.57
C SER A 56 2.88 -3.23 35.04
N SER A 57 1.98 -2.94 34.11
CA SER A 57 0.56 -2.61 34.38
C SER A 57 -0.39 -3.78 34.13
N ARG A 58 0.02 -4.75 33.31
CA ARG A 58 -0.73 -5.95 32.90
C ARG A 58 0.11 -7.21 33.12
N PRO A 59 0.20 -7.71 34.36
CA PRO A 59 1.12 -8.78 34.74
C PRO A 59 0.87 -10.11 34.03
N GLU A 60 -0.34 -10.31 33.50
CA GLU A 60 -0.71 -11.47 32.71
C GLU A 60 -0.03 -11.53 31.34
N ILE A 61 0.45 -10.39 30.79
CA ILE A 61 1.19 -10.38 29.53
C ILE A 61 2.57 -11.01 29.71
N ASP A 62 2.96 -11.89 28.79
CA ASP A 62 4.31 -12.43 28.66
C ASP A 62 5.31 -11.36 28.12
N GLY A 63 5.56 -10.30 28.89
CA GLY A 63 6.46 -9.20 28.53
C GLY A 63 7.74 -9.13 29.37
N LEU A 64 8.41 -7.97 29.35
CA LEU A 64 9.70 -7.75 30.00
C LEU A 64 9.60 -7.54 31.52
N THR A 65 10.60 -8.05 32.24
CA THR A 65 10.75 -7.87 33.69
C THR A 65 11.87 -6.89 34.06
N GLY A 66 12.71 -6.49 33.11
CA GLY A 66 13.88 -5.66 33.33
C GLY A 66 15.12 -6.44 33.76
N LYS A 67 15.06 -7.78 33.71
CA LYS A 67 16.17 -8.68 34.08
C LYS A 67 16.76 -9.40 32.89
N GLU A 68 16.09 -9.33 31.74
CA GLU A 68 16.51 -9.91 30.48
C GLU A 68 17.77 -9.20 29.98
N SER A 69 18.71 -9.97 29.43
CA SER A 69 19.99 -9.47 28.94
C SER A 69 20.49 -10.30 27.76
N ASN A 70 21.35 -9.71 26.94
CA ASN A 70 22.18 -10.39 25.95
C ASN A 70 23.64 -9.95 26.13
N ARG A 71 24.58 -10.87 25.92
CA ARG A 71 26.02 -10.54 25.91
C ARG A 71 26.41 -9.91 24.58
N LEU A 72 27.41 -9.02 24.58
CA LEU A 72 28.01 -8.50 23.35
C LEU A 72 28.74 -9.58 22.55
N SER A 73 29.22 -10.63 23.21
CA SER A 73 29.72 -11.86 22.60
C SER A 73 29.16 -13.06 23.34
N VAL A 74 28.35 -13.86 22.67
CA VAL A 74 27.72 -15.07 23.24
C VAL A 74 28.76 -16.13 23.58
N SER A 75 29.83 -16.21 22.79
CA SER A 75 30.91 -17.18 22.97
C SER A 75 31.86 -16.88 24.14
N ASP A 76 31.84 -15.64 24.66
CA ASP A 76 32.71 -15.19 25.74
C ASP A 76 31.87 -14.96 27.02
N PRO A 77 31.98 -15.84 28.04
CA PRO A 77 31.22 -15.71 29.28
C PRO A 77 31.47 -14.41 30.04
N ASP A 78 32.66 -13.82 29.89
CA ASP A 78 33.09 -12.58 30.54
C ASP A 78 32.72 -11.33 29.74
N SER A 79 32.10 -11.49 28.57
CA SER A 79 31.63 -10.40 27.74
C SER A 79 30.58 -9.56 28.46
N PRO A 80 30.60 -8.22 28.32
CA PRO A 80 29.60 -7.34 28.92
C PRO A 80 28.18 -7.73 28.51
N GLU A 81 27.26 -7.63 29.48
CA GLU A 81 25.82 -7.80 29.25
C GLU A 81 25.15 -6.45 28.96
N VAL A 82 24.26 -6.47 27.97
CA VAL A 82 23.32 -5.40 27.70
C VAL A 82 21.96 -5.84 28.21
N PHE A 83 21.48 -5.15 29.25
CA PHE A 83 20.16 -5.39 29.82
C PHE A 83 19.10 -4.64 29.04
N VAL A 84 17.88 -5.18 29.03
CA VAL A 84 16.72 -4.48 28.48
C VAL A 84 16.45 -3.18 29.24
N SER A 85 15.96 -2.17 28.53
CA SER A 85 15.60 -0.86 29.08
C SER A 85 14.29 -0.34 28.49
N ASP A 86 13.66 0.61 29.17
CA ASP A 86 12.35 1.18 28.82
C ASP A 86 12.46 2.58 28.18
N ASP A 87 13.66 2.96 27.75
CA ASP A 87 14.02 4.27 27.22
C ASP A 87 14.04 4.34 25.70
N ALA A 88 13.39 3.40 25.00
CA ALA A 88 13.30 3.45 23.54
C ALA A 88 12.67 4.77 23.06
N PHE A 89 13.23 5.27 21.97
CA PHE A 89 12.80 6.51 21.33
C PHE A 89 12.93 6.35 19.81
N PHE A 90 13.04 7.46 19.07
CA PHE A 90 13.32 7.38 17.65
C PHE A 90 14.67 6.72 17.34
N VAL A 91 14.63 5.75 16.43
CA VAL A 91 15.78 4.97 15.96
C VAL A 91 16.12 5.42 14.54
N ASP A 92 17.30 6.03 14.37
CA ASP A 92 17.74 6.51 13.04
C ASP A 92 18.38 5.41 12.17
N SER A 93 19.01 4.43 12.80
CA SER A 93 19.66 3.30 12.13
C SER A 93 18.70 2.13 12.01
N ASP A 94 18.76 1.41 10.89
CA ASP A 94 17.95 0.22 10.65
C ASP A 94 18.70 -1.03 11.16
N PRO A 95 18.25 -1.70 12.23
CA PRO A 95 18.93 -2.88 12.75
C PRO A 95 18.87 -4.05 11.77
N GLY A 96 19.80 -4.99 11.89
CA GLY A 96 19.86 -6.14 11.00
C GLY A 96 18.62 -7.02 11.11
N HIS A 97 18.01 -7.33 9.97
CA HIS A 97 16.78 -8.15 9.91
C HIS A 97 16.76 -9.04 8.64
N SER A 98 17.92 -9.30 8.05
CA SER A 98 18.06 -10.35 7.04
C SER A 98 18.00 -11.74 7.67
N PHE A 99 17.70 -12.78 6.89
CA PHE A 99 17.68 -14.16 7.39
C PHE A 99 18.96 -14.57 8.15
N GLN A 100 20.13 -14.10 7.71
CA GLN A 100 21.41 -14.39 8.35
C GLN A 100 21.50 -13.77 9.74
N GLU A 101 21.13 -12.50 9.84
CA GLU A 101 21.20 -11.71 11.07
C GLU A 101 20.16 -12.20 12.06
N ILE A 102 18.92 -12.47 11.60
CA ILE A 102 17.87 -13.03 12.45
C ILE A 102 18.27 -14.40 13.01
N ARG A 103 18.92 -15.24 12.20
CA ARG A 103 19.46 -16.51 12.67
C ARG A 103 20.51 -16.31 13.77
N GLU A 104 21.40 -15.32 13.62
CA GLU A 104 22.37 -15.00 14.66
C GLU A 104 21.69 -14.45 15.93
N GLN A 105 20.69 -13.58 15.79
CA GLN A 105 19.91 -13.04 16.92
C GLN A 105 19.24 -14.15 17.73
N ILE A 106 18.61 -15.11 17.05
CA ILE A 106 17.89 -16.23 17.68
C ILE A 106 18.86 -17.20 18.39
N PHE A 107 20.01 -17.51 17.80
CA PHE A 107 20.86 -18.63 18.25
C PHE A 107 22.21 -18.23 18.86
N GLY A 108 22.66 -17.00 18.65
CA GLY A 108 23.98 -16.50 19.08
C GLY A 108 25.18 -17.23 18.46
N SER A 109 24.95 -18.18 17.56
CA SER A 109 25.97 -19.09 17.03
C SER A 109 25.54 -19.72 15.69
N ASN A 110 26.44 -20.50 15.08
CA ASN A 110 26.12 -21.28 13.88
C ASN A 110 25.24 -22.52 14.17
N GLN A 111 25.03 -22.89 15.44
CA GLN A 111 24.19 -24.03 15.81
C GLN A 111 22.73 -23.57 15.89
N THR A 112 21.88 -24.07 14.98
CA THR A 112 20.48 -23.61 14.83
C THR A 112 19.43 -24.65 15.20
N SER A 113 19.80 -25.61 16.04
CA SER A 113 18.96 -26.75 16.44
C SER A 113 18.56 -26.74 17.92
N GLU A 114 19.00 -25.74 18.69
CA GLU A 114 18.65 -25.63 20.11
C GLU A 114 17.15 -25.40 20.29
N ASN A 115 16.53 -26.13 21.21
CA ASN A 115 15.11 -26.08 21.51
C ASN A 115 14.90 -26.21 23.04
N PRO A 116 14.41 -25.16 23.75
CA PRO A 116 13.98 -23.86 23.21
C PRO A 116 15.14 -23.06 22.58
N ALA A 117 14.82 -22.19 21.60
CA ALA A 117 15.82 -21.30 21.03
C ALA A 117 16.33 -20.29 22.08
N PRO A 118 17.63 -19.96 22.12
CA PRO A 118 18.23 -19.24 23.24
C PRO A 118 17.95 -17.72 23.25
N MET A 119 17.64 -17.11 22.10
CA MET A 119 17.32 -15.68 21.97
C MET A 119 18.40 -14.75 22.55
N ASN A 120 19.67 -15.09 22.36
CA ASN A 120 20.80 -14.48 23.07
C ASN A 120 21.79 -13.71 22.19
N GLY A 121 21.57 -13.66 20.88
CA GLY A 121 22.50 -13.08 19.91
C GLY A 121 22.15 -11.67 19.45
N PHE A 122 21.11 -11.02 19.99
CA PHE A 122 20.64 -9.72 19.51
C PHE A 122 21.69 -8.62 19.74
N ALA A 123 22.23 -8.53 20.95
CA ALA A 123 23.29 -7.56 21.26
C ALA A 123 24.57 -7.83 20.46
N GLN A 124 24.95 -9.10 20.27
CA GLN A 124 26.12 -9.48 19.46
C GLN A 124 25.96 -9.09 17.99
N GLN A 125 24.81 -9.39 17.39
CA GLN A 125 24.55 -9.07 15.99
C GLN A 125 24.52 -7.54 15.79
N ALA A 126 23.89 -6.81 16.71
CA ALA A 126 23.87 -5.34 16.70
C ALA A 126 25.27 -4.72 16.83
N GLU A 127 26.11 -5.23 17.75
CA GLU A 127 27.50 -4.78 17.95
C GLU A 127 28.33 -4.94 16.67
N SER A 128 28.05 -5.97 15.86
CA SER A 128 28.75 -6.20 14.59
C SER A 128 28.44 -5.14 13.52
N MET A 129 27.32 -4.43 13.67
CA MET A 129 26.90 -3.36 12.76
C MET A 129 27.40 -1.99 13.25
N ASP A 130 27.18 -1.68 14.52
CA ASP A 130 27.57 -0.42 15.16
C ASP A 130 27.63 -0.60 16.69
N ALA A 131 28.68 -0.07 17.34
CA ALA A 131 28.94 -0.24 18.76
C ALA A 131 27.89 0.39 19.69
N ASP A 132 27.09 1.35 19.22
CA ASP A 132 26.00 1.96 19.99
C ASP A 132 24.64 1.25 19.77
N MET A 133 24.56 0.37 18.76
CA MET A 133 23.32 -0.32 18.39
C MET A 133 22.81 -1.35 19.42
N PRO A 134 23.64 -2.06 20.20
CA PRO A 134 23.15 -3.04 21.17
C PRO A 134 22.16 -2.45 22.18
N ARG A 135 22.42 -1.24 22.69
CA ARG A 135 21.47 -0.56 23.59
C ARG A 135 20.15 -0.26 22.91
N THR A 136 20.21 0.13 21.64
CA THR A 136 19.03 0.47 20.85
C THR A 136 18.15 -0.75 20.60
N VAL A 137 18.76 -1.86 20.18
CA VAL A 137 18.06 -3.13 19.91
C VAL A 137 17.47 -3.75 21.19
N MET A 138 18.14 -3.60 22.33
CA MET A 138 17.70 -4.11 23.63
C MET A 138 16.71 -3.17 24.35
N SER A 139 16.48 -1.96 23.85
CA SER A 139 15.50 -1.03 24.43
C SER A 139 14.06 -1.35 24.01
N GLY A 140 13.08 -0.95 24.79
CA GLY A 140 11.65 -1.00 24.44
C GLY A 140 10.91 0.26 24.91
N PHE A 141 9.73 0.51 24.35
CA PHE A 141 8.94 1.70 24.67
C PHE A 141 8.20 1.54 25.99
N ARG A 142 8.27 2.57 26.84
CA ARG A 142 7.34 2.71 27.95
C ARG A 142 5.89 2.87 27.46
N PRO A 143 4.91 2.35 28.23
CA PRO A 143 3.49 2.49 27.89
C PRO A 143 3.02 3.94 27.60
N ASP A 144 3.59 4.94 28.28
CA ASP A 144 3.24 6.35 28.08
C ASP A 144 3.81 6.98 26.80
N ARG A 145 4.81 6.33 26.16
CA ARG A 145 5.36 6.74 24.86
C ARG A 145 4.59 6.17 23.68
N VAL A 146 3.89 5.06 23.90
CA VAL A 146 3.04 4.38 22.93
C VAL A 146 1.56 4.37 23.35
N PRO A 147 0.95 5.52 23.70
CA PRO A 147 -0.39 5.58 24.31
C PRO A 147 -1.49 4.95 23.46
N ILE A 148 -1.38 4.94 22.13
CA ILE A 148 -2.39 4.31 21.26
C ILE A 148 -2.33 2.79 21.40
N TYR A 149 -1.13 2.21 21.33
CA TYR A 149 -0.94 0.77 21.54
C TYR A 149 -1.36 0.35 22.95
N THR A 150 -0.96 1.13 23.96
CA THR A 150 -1.35 0.92 25.37
C THR A 150 -2.87 0.88 25.53
N GLU A 151 -3.60 1.86 25.00
CA GLU A 151 -5.06 1.89 25.09
C GLU A 151 -5.70 0.71 24.37
N LEU A 152 -5.25 0.39 23.15
CA LEU A 152 -5.79 -0.73 22.39
C LEU A 152 -5.58 -2.07 23.10
N VAL A 153 -4.43 -2.27 23.72
CA VAL A 153 -4.17 -3.46 24.54
C VAL A 153 -5.07 -3.48 25.76
N ASN A 154 -5.20 -2.37 26.50
CA ASN A 154 -6.06 -2.26 27.69
C ASN A 154 -7.52 -2.57 27.38
N GLU A 155 -8.01 -2.14 26.23
CA GLU A 155 -9.43 -2.24 25.87
C GLU A 155 -9.78 -3.51 25.09
N PHE A 156 -8.85 -4.11 24.35
CA PHE A 156 -9.17 -5.23 23.45
C PHE A 156 -8.30 -6.45 23.73
N ALA A 157 -8.17 -7.34 22.76
CA ALA A 157 -7.34 -8.53 22.89
C ALA A 157 -5.93 -8.29 22.34
N VAL A 158 -4.93 -8.81 23.04
CA VAL A 158 -3.54 -8.84 22.60
C VAL A 158 -3.09 -10.29 22.55
N PHE A 159 -2.38 -10.67 21.50
CA PHE A 159 -1.68 -11.94 21.44
C PHE A 159 -0.26 -11.72 21.95
N ASP A 160 0.11 -12.38 23.04
CA ASP A 160 1.47 -12.32 23.57
C ASP A 160 2.34 -13.49 23.09
N ARG A 161 1.84 -14.29 22.14
CA ARG A 161 2.57 -15.39 21.49
C ARG A 161 2.25 -15.49 19.99
N TRP A 162 2.34 -14.36 19.29
CA TRP A 162 2.22 -14.30 17.82
C TRP A 162 3.60 -14.11 17.17
N PHE A 163 3.99 -15.02 16.28
CA PHE A 163 5.32 -15.04 15.68
C PHE A 163 5.30 -14.61 14.22
N ALA A 164 6.38 -13.97 13.76
CA ALA A 164 6.65 -13.85 12.33
C ALA A 164 6.68 -15.26 11.71
N SER A 165 6.05 -15.45 10.55
CA SER A 165 5.91 -16.78 9.94
C SER A 165 7.24 -17.41 9.55
N VAL A 166 8.25 -16.58 9.28
CA VAL A 166 9.61 -17.01 8.93
C VAL A 166 10.65 -16.06 9.53
N PRO A 167 11.85 -16.55 9.90
CA PRO A 167 12.96 -15.73 10.38
C PRO A 167 13.66 -15.02 9.20
N ALA A 168 12.93 -14.16 8.49
CA ALA A 168 13.36 -13.50 7.26
C ALA A 168 12.77 -12.08 7.17
N SER A 169 13.26 -11.28 6.21
CA SER A 169 12.86 -9.87 6.03
C SER A 169 11.35 -9.68 5.77
N THR A 170 10.92 -8.43 5.73
CA THR A 170 9.55 -7.95 5.52
C THR A 170 8.73 -8.72 4.49
N GLN A 171 9.19 -8.77 3.24
CA GLN A 171 8.36 -9.27 2.12
C GLN A 171 7.96 -10.75 2.25
N PRO A 172 8.88 -11.70 2.55
CA PRO A 172 8.51 -13.07 2.87
C PRO A 172 7.39 -13.16 3.92
N ASN A 173 7.49 -12.42 5.02
CA ASN A 173 6.47 -12.43 6.08
C ASN A 173 5.14 -11.84 5.62
N ARG A 174 5.15 -10.71 4.89
CA ARG A 174 3.93 -10.14 4.27
C ARG A 174 3.25 -11.10 3.29
N PHE A 175 3.99 -12.02 2.64
CA PHE A 175 3.37 -13.06 1.82
C PHE A 175 2.58 -14.08 2.63
N TYR A 176 3.07 -14.51 3.80
CA TYR A 176 2.35 -15.45 4.65
C TYR A 176 0.99 -14.89 5.11
N VAL A 177 0.90 -13.57 5.39
CA VAL A 177 -0.35 -12.88 5.78
C VAL A 177 -1.50 -13.15 4.81
N HIS A 178 -1.22 -13.24 3.51
CA HIS A 178 -2.27 -13.36 2.48
C HIS A 178 -2.23 -14.65 1.68
N SER A 179 -1.19 -15.46 1.79
CA SER A 179 -1.02 -16.67 0.99
C SER A 179 -0.51 -17.90 1.75
N ALA A 180 -0.21 -17.77 3.05
CA ALA A 180 0.31 -18.84 3.89
C ALA A 180 1.60 -19.54 3.34
N THR A 181 2.33 -18.84 2.47
CA THR A 181 3.65 -19.23 1.96
C THR A 181 4.35 -18.01 1.36
N SER A 182 5.67 -17.98 1.39
CA SER A 182 6.48 -17.03 0.61
C SER A 182 6.90 -17.59 -0.76
N HIS A 183 6.41 -18.78 -1.13
CA HIS A 183 6.78 -19.50 -2.34
C HIS A 183 8.30 -19.70 -2.48
N GLY A 184 8.96 -20.04 -1.37
CA GLY A 184 10.40 -20.25 -1.32
C GLY A 184 11.24 -18.97 -1.16
N ALA A 185 10.63 -17.78 -1.13
CA ALA A 185 11.36 -16.55 -0.88
C ALA A 185 11.78 -16.44 0.60
N MET A 186 13.08 -16.23 0.83
CA MET A 186 13.68 -15.92 2.13
C MET A 186 14.14 -14.46 2.24
N SER A 187 14.22 -13.82 1.09
CA SER A 187 14.56 -12.44 0.86
C SER A 187 14.10 -12.15 -0.57
N ASN A 188 14.53 -11.02 -1.11
CA ASN A 188 14.19 -10.62 -2.46
C ASN A 188 14.71 -11.56 -3.55
N VAL A 189 13.78 -12.29 -4.19
CA VAL A 189 14.08 -13.09 -5.38
C VAL A 189 13.79 -12.27 -6.64
N ARG A 190 14.87 -11.65 -7.15
CA ARG A 190 14.85 -10.64 -8.24
C ARG A 190 14.10 -11.07 -9.51
N LYS A 191 14.09 -12.35 -9.89
CA LYS A 191 13.39 -12.81 -11.11
C LYS A 191 11.86 -12.91 -10.93
N ASP A 192 11.40 -13.17 -9.70
CA ASP A 192 9.99 -13.45 -9.43
C ASP A 192 9.16 -12.17 -9.25
N LEU A 193 9.81 -11.06 -8.87
CA LEU A 193 9.19 -9.74 -8.73
C LEU A 193 8.56 -9.23 -10.05
N ILE A 194 9.23 -9.49 -11.18
CA ILE A 194 8.77 -9.11 -12.53
C ILE A 194 7.45 -9.82 -12.86
N HIS A 195 7.41 -11.15 -12.71
CA HIS A 195 6.20 -11.91 -13.06
C HIS A 195 5.09 -11.78 -12.02
N GLY A 196 5.46 -11.43 -10.79
CA GLY A 196 4.59 -11.47 -9.64
C GLY A 196 4.52 -12.89 -9.09
N PHE A 197 4.34 -12.97 -7.78
CA PHE A 197 4.34 -14.21 -7.03
C PHE A 197 3.10 -15.07 -7.40
N PRO A 198 3.27 -16.36 -7.75
CA PRO A 198 2.22 -17.17 -8.35
C PRO A 198 1.31 -17.87 -7.34
N GLN A 199 1.63 -17.84 -6.04
CA GLN A 199 0.86 -18.56 -5.03
C GLN A 199 -0.58 -18.08 -4.93
N LYS A 200 -1.49 -19.02 -4.63
CA LYS A 200 -2.89 -18.73 -4.40
C LYS A 200 -3.04 -17.91 -3.12
N THR A 201 -3.89 -16.89 -3.17
CA THR A 201 -4.11 -15.99 -2.03
C THR A 201 -5.46 -16.21 -1.36
N ILE A 202 -5.64 -15.60 -0.18
CA ILE A 202 -6.95 -15.49 0.47
C ILE A 202 -7.94 -14.71 -0.39
N PHE A 203 -7.48 -13.72 -1.16
CA PHE A 203 -8.31 -12.95 -2.10
C PHE A 203 -8.91 -13.85 -3.19
N ASP A 204 -8.12 -14.77 -3.74
CA ASP A 204 -8.61 -15.77 -4.71
C ASP A 204 -9.65 -16.69 -4.05
N SER A 205 -9.43 -17.10 -2.80
CA SER A 205 -10.40 -17.93 -2.06
C SER A 205 -11.71 -17.19 -1.77
N LEU A 206 -11.69 -15.88 -1.53
CA LEU A 206 -12.89 -15.08 -1.34
C LEU A 206 -13.70 -14.96 -2.64
N ASP A 207 -13.02 -14.65 -3.75
CA ASP A 207 -13.63 -14.53 -5.08
C ASP A 207 -14.30 -15.85 -5.53
N GLU A 208 -13.63 -16.99 -5.31
CA GLU A 208 -14.19 -18.33 -5.58
C GLU A 208 -15.46 -18.67 -4.77
N ASN A 209 -15.70 -17.94 -3.68
CA ASN A 209 -16.83 -18.10 -2.77
C ASN A 209 -17.82 -16.94 -2.83
N ASP A 210 -17.76 -16.12 -3.89
CA ASP A 210 -18.66 -14.99 -4.14
C ASP A 210 -18.63 -13.95 -2.98
N LEU A 211 -17.46 -13.79 -2.34
CA LEU A 211 -17.18 -12.79 -1.31
C LEU A 211 -16.22 -11.72 -1.83
N ASP A 212 -16.24 -10.55 -1.21
CA ASP A 212 -15.51 -9.39 -1.71
C ASP A 212 -14.35 -8.98 -0.79
N PHE A 213 -13.37 -8.29 -1.37
CA PHE A 213 -12.25 -7.69 -0.66
C PHE A 213 -11.95 -6.27 -1.17
N GLY A 214 -11.23 -5.50 -0.37
CA GLY A 214 -10.81 -4.15 -0.74
C GLY A 214 -9.46 -3.80 -0.13
N ILE A 215 -8.59 -3.22 -0.94
CA ILE A 215 -7.23 -2.80 -0.57
C ILE A 215 -7.21 -1.27 -0.55
N TYR A 216 -7.01 -0.70 0.63
CA TYR A 216 -6.98 0.73 0.87
C TYR A 216 -5.56 1.15 1.17
N TYR A 217 -4.91 1.78 0.19
CA TYR A 217 -3.48 2.10 0.23
C TYR A 217 -3.25 3.61 0.17
N GLN A 218 -2.10 4.05 0.66
CA GLN A 218 -1.72 5.47 0.67
C GLN A 218 -0.75 5.83 -0.47
N ASN A 219 0.35 5.10 -0.67
CA ASN A 219 1.27 5.32 -1.80
C ASN A 219 1.23 4.17 -2.82
N ILE A 220 1.70 2.98 -2.44
CA ILE A 220 1.77 1.79 -3.28
C ILE A 220 1.23 0.57 -2.53
N PRO A 221 0.33 -0.23 -3.14
CA PRO A 221 -0.15 -1.45 -2.48
C PRO A 221 0.83 -2.60 -2.70
N ALA A 222 1.54 -3.02 -1.65
CA ALA A 222 2.46 -4.16 -1.60
C ALA A 222 1.75 -5.48 -1.98
N THR A 223 0.44 -5.57 -1.75
CA THR A 223 -0.39 -6.68 -2.25
C THR A 223 -0.29 -6.90 -3.77
N LEU A 224 0.13 -5.91 -4.57
CA LEU A 224 0.44 -6.08 -5.99
C LEU A 224 1.69 -6.93 -6.27
N PHE A 225 2.46 -7.37 -5.28
CA PHE A 225 3.47 -8.41 -5.49
C PHE A 225 2.86 -9.74 -5.97
N PHE A 226 1.62 -10.04 -5.61
CA PHE A 226 0.91 -11.23 -6.09
C PHE A 226 0.44 -11.07 -7.54
N SER A 227 0.82 -12.02 -8.40
CA SER A 227 0.41 -12.03 -9.81
C SER A 227 -1.12 -12.07 -9.98
N SER A 228 -1.84 -12.75 -9.08
CA SER A 228 -3.31 -12.84 -9.13
C SER A 228 -4.00 -11.48 -8.92
N LEU A 229 -3.42 -10.60 -8.11
CA LEU A 229 -3.95 -9.26 -7.87
C LEU A 229 -3.63 -8.26 -8.99
N ARG A 230 -2.73 -8.61 -9.91
CA ARG A 230 -2.47 -7.83 -11.13
C ARG A 230 -3.46 -8.12 -12.27
N LYS A 231 -4.42 -9.03 -12.08
CA LYS A 231 -5.47 -9.35 -13.07
C LYS A 231 -6.48 -8.23 -13.22
N LEU A 232 -6.99 -8.02 -14.43
CA LEU A 232 -7.93 -6.95 -14.76
C LEU A 232 -9.17 -6.94 -13.84
N LYS A 233 -9.76 -8.11 -13.52
CA LYS A 233 -10.92 -8.22 -12.62
C LYS A 233 -10.71 -7.54 -11.26
N ASN A 234 -9.46 -7.44 -10.80
CA ASN A 234 -9.11 -6.90 -9.49
C ASN A 234 -8.79 -5.40 -9.49
N VAL A 235 -8.74 -4.74 -10.65
CA VAL A 235 -8.36 -3.30 -10.76
C VAL A 235 -9.28 -2.39 -9.94
N PHE A 236 -10.55 -2.77 -9.77
CA PHE A 236 -11.51 -2.01 -8.97
C PHE A 236 -11.46 -2.30 -7.46
N LYS A 237 -10.62 -3.24 -7.02
CA LYS A 237 -10.44 -3.59 -5.59
C LYS A 237 -9.44 -2.68 -4.87
N PHE A 238 -8.71 -1.86 -5.63
CA PHE A 238 -7.72 -0.92 -5.12
C PHE A 238 -8.33 0.47 -4.94
N HIS A 239 -8.16 1.03 -3.74
CA HIS A 239 -8.81 2.24 -3.30
C HIS A 239 -7.82 3.17 -2.59
N SER A 240 -7.93 4.47 -2.87
CA SER A 240 -7.23 5.48 -2.08
C SER A 240 -7.73 5.44 -0.64
N TYR A 241 -6.81 5.29 0.31
CA TYR A 241 -7.11 5.30 1.73
C TYR A 241 -7.80 6.61 2.16
N SER A 242 -7.20 7.77 1.85
CA SER A 242 -7.67 9.09 2.33
C SER A 242 -9.11 9.42 1.93
N LEU A 243 -9.55 8.99 0.74
CA LEU A 243 -10.89 9.29 0.22
C LEU A 243 -11.88 8.13 0.39
N LYS A 244 -11.50 6.92 -0.02
CA LYS A 244 -12.45 5.81 -0.17
C LYS A 244 -12.61 5.00 1.11
N PHE A 245 -11.57 4.84 1.93
CA PHE A 245 -11.68 4.08 3.17
C PHE A 245 -12.69 4.73 4.12
N LYS A 246 -12.50 6.02 4.43
CA LYS A 246 -13.40 6.80 5.29
C LYS A 246 -14.82 6.83 4.74
N LEU A 247 -14.99 6.98 3.42
CA LEU A 247 -16.30 6.97 2.78
C LEU A 247 -16.99 5.60 2.88
N HIS A 248 -16.29 4.51 2.57
CA HIS A 248 -16.85 3.16 2.63
C HIS A 248 -17.17 2.76 4.07
N ALA A 249 -16.31 3.08 5.03
CA ALA A 249 -16.57 2.87 6.46
C ALA A 249 -17.82 3.63 6.92
N ARG A 250 -17.91 4.93 6.63
CA ARG A 250 -19.07 5.77 6.99
C ARG A 250 -20.38 5.28 6.39
N LEU A 251 -20.35 4.78 5.16
CA LEU A 251 -21.54 4.27 4.46
C LEU A 251 -21.90 2.82 4.80
N GLY A 252 -21.10 2.13 5.62
CA GLY A 252 -21.29 0.71 5.89
C GLY A 252 -21.10 -0.18 4.65
N LYS A 253 -20.12 0.17 3.80
CA LYS A 253 -19.81 -0.49 2.53
C LYS A 253 -18.43 -1.12 2.49
N LEU A 254 -17.77 -1.32 3.63
CA LEU A 254 -16.52 -2.06 3.66
C LEU A 254 -16.79 -3.54 3.30
N PRO A 255 -15.96 -4.16 2.43
CA PRO A 255 -16.13 -5.54 1.98
C PRO A 255 -15.82 -6.55 3.10
N ASN A 256 -15.85 -7.85 2.78
CA ASN A 256 -15.63 -8.91 3.77
C ASN A 256 -14.18 -8.97 4.27
N TYR A 257 -13.22 -8.69 3.41
CA TYR A 257 -11.81 -8.65 3.76
C TYR A 257 -11.18 -7.33 3.32
N VAL A 258 -10.67 -6.57 4.28
CA VAL A 258 -10.14 -5.23 4.07
C VAL A 258 -8.66 -5.23 4.43
N VAL A 259 -7.83 -4.78 3.51
CA VAL A 259 -6.40 -4.53 3.77
C VAL A 259 -6.19 -3.03 3.81
N VAL A 260 -5.54 -2.54 4.85
CA VAL A 260 -5.14 -1.14 5.00
C VAL A 260 -3.62 -1.08 4.94
N GLU A 261 -3.08 -0.32 3.98
CA GLU A 261 -1.64 -0.18 3.77
C GLU A 261 -1.15 1.26 4.08
N GLN A 262 0.07 1.31 4.61
CA GLN A 262 0.71 2.50 5.15
C GLN A 262 1.31 3.41 4.06
N ARG A 263 1.90 4.52 4.51
CA ARG A 263 2.88 5.27 3.75
C ARG A 263 4.26 4.75 4.10
N TYR A 264 4.94 4.22 3.07
CA TYR A 264 6.26 3.61 3.20
C TYR A 264 7.41 4.59 2.96
N PHE A 265 7.14 5.79 2.44
CA PHE A 265 8.16 6.79 2.08
C PHE A 265 8.06 8.02 2.99
N ASP A 266 9.14 8.35 3.70
CA ASP A 266 9.17 9.47 4.65
C ASP A 266 9.39 10.81 3.95
N VAL A 267 8.28 11.41 3.51
CA VAL A 267 8.23 12.68 2.78
C VAL A 267 7.67 13.84 3.62
N ASP A 268 8.10 15.07 3.36
CA ASP A 268 7.82 16.28 4.17
C ASP A 268 6.33 16.51 4.38
N LEU A 269 5.54 16.44 3.30
CA LEU A 269 4.11 16.73 3.34
C LEU A 269 3.30 15.58 3.94
N PHE A 270 3.69 14.34 3.64
CA PHE A 270 3.00 13.12 4.10
C PHE A 270 4.00 12.10 4.64
N PRO A 271 4.52 12.31 5.85
CA PRO A 271 5.54 11.45 6.46
C PRO A 271 5.12 9.98 6.55
N ALA A 272 6.09 9.06 6.54
CA ALA A 272 5.83 7.63 6.66
C ALA A 272 5.16 7.29 8.00
N ASN A 273 4.33 6.24 8.02
CA ASN A 273 3.51 5.88 9.18
C ASN A 273 3.36 4.38 9.39
N ASP A 274 4.39 3.62 9.03
CA ASP A 274 4.50 2.16 9.10
C ASP A 274 5.25 1.65 10.34
N ASP A 275 5.87 2.53 11.12
CA ASP A 275 6.79 2.26 12.25
C ASP A 275 8.18 1.71 11.88
N HIS A 276 8.54 1.55 10.61
CA HIS A 276 9.88 1.09 10.18
C HIS A 276 10.97 2.08 10.65
N PRO A 277 12.18 1.69 11.11
CA PRO A 277 13.30 2.63 11.29
C PRO A 277 13.76 3.25 9.96
N SER A 278 13.88 4.55 9.76
CA SER A 278 13.88 5.64 10.74
C SER A 278 12.64 6.51 10.62
N HIS A 279 11.47 5.88 10.65
CA HIS A 279 10.17 6.54 10.70
C HIS A 279 9.72 6.74 12.16
N ASP A 280 8.99 7.83 12.40
CA ASP A 280 8.55 8.21 13.74
C ASP A 280 7.35 7.37 14.18
N VAL A 281 7.52 6.57 15.24
CA VAL A 281 6.45 5.74 15.82
C VAL A 281 5.24 6.58 16.27
N ALA A 282 5.40 7.88 16.54
CA ALA A 282 4.25 8.76 16.79
C ALA A 282 3.32 8.88 15.56
N LEU A 283 3.85 8.78 14.34
CA LEU A 283 3.05 8.83 13.11
C LEU A 283 2.29 7.53 12.88
N GLY A 284 2.90 6.37 13.14
CA GLY A 284 2.18 5.08 13.10
C GLY A 284 1.07 5.01 14.14
N GLN A 285 1.31 5.51 15.36
CA GLN A 285 0.27 5.64 16.37
C GLN A 285 -0.91 6.52 15.91
N ARG A 286 -0.63 7.69 15.32
CA ARG A 286 -1.69 8.56 14.76
C ARG A 286 -2.46 7.87 13.64
N PHE A 287 -1.76 7.08 12.82
CA PHE A 287 -2.38 6.30 11.76
C PHE A 287 -3.32 5.22 12.33
N LEU A 288 -2.87 4.44 13.32
CA LEU A 288 -3.71 3.44 13.98
C LEU A 288 -4.93 4.07 14.67
N LYS A 289 -4.76 5.22 15.32
CA LYS A 289 -5.88 6.00 15.86
C LYS A 289 -6.90 6.35 14.79
N GLU A 290 -6.44 6.87 13.65
CA GLU A 290 -7.34 7.23 12.54
C GLU A 290 -8.10 6.00 11.99
N VAL A 291 -7.41 4.87 11.82
CA VAL A 291 -8.03 3.62 11.35
C VAL A 291 -9.07 3.13 12.36
N TYR A 292 -8.70 3.06 13.64
CA TYR A 292 -9.60 2.66 14.73
C TYR A 292 -10.87 3.53 14.76
N GLU A 293 -10.71 4.84 14.86
CA GLU A 293 -11.85 5.76 15.00
C GLU A 293 -12.74 5.77 13.75
N THR A 294 -12.15 5.59 12.56
CA THR A 294 -12.90 5.43 11.31
C THR A 294 -13.78 4.17 11.32
N LEU A 295 -13.26 3.04 11.81
CA LEU A 295 -14.00 1.79 11.91
C LEU A 295 -15.02 1.81 13.06
N ARG A 296 -14.64 2.40 14.21
CA ARG A 296 -15.48 2.54 15.40
C ARG A 296 -16.73 3.37 15.15
N ALA A 297 -16.62 4.38 14.28
CA ALA A 297 -17.74 5.21 13.83
C ALA A 297 -18.59 4.57 12.71
N SER A 298 -18.18 3.42 12.17
CA SER A 298 -18.91 2.74 11.10
C SER A 298 -20.20 2.08 11.64
N PRO A 299 -21.31 2.10 10.88
CA PRO A 299 -22.48 1.28 11.21
C PRO A 299 -22.19 -0.23 11.18
N GLN A 300 -21.06 -0.66 10.59
CA GLN A 300 -20.61 -2.06 10.58
C GLN A 300 -19.77 -2.45 11.80
N TRP A 301 -19.47 -1.54 12.76
CA TRP A 301 -18.56 -1.78 13.89
C TRP A 301 -18.83 -3.10 14.65
N LYS A 302 -20.11 -3.39 14.93
CA LYS A 302 -20.52 -4.62 15.65
C LYS A 302 -20.26 -5.91 14.87
N GLU A 303 -19.94 -5.82 13.59
CA GLU A 303 -19.70 -6.95 12.68
C GLU A 303 -18.25 -6.97 12.16
N MET A 304 -17.36 -6.19 12.79
CA MET A 304 -15.97 -6.00 12.38
C MET A 304 -14.97 -6.61 13.36
N ALA A 305 -13.86 -7.06 12.81
CA ALA A 305 -12.64 -7.36 13.55
C ALA A 305 -11.47 -6.69 12.83
N LEU A 306 -10.72 -5.83 13.55
CA LEU A 306 -9.47 -5.25 13.10
C LEU A 306 -8.32 -6.02 13.74
N LEU A 307 -7.44 -6.57 12.91
CA LEU A 307 -6.18 -7.18 13.33
C LEU A 307 -5.03 -6.25 12.96
N ILE A 308 -4.32 -5.78 13.98
CA ILE A 308 -3.08 -5.00 13.84
C ILE A 308 -1.94 -5.97 14.17
N THR A 309 -1.01 -6.16 13.25
CA THR A 309 0.20 -6.98 13.45
C THR A 309 1.42 -6.26 12.86
N TYR A 310 2.60 -6.82 13.07
CA TYR A 310 3.80 -6.47 12.32
C TYR A 310 4.19 -7.59 11.36
N ASP A 311 4.99 -7.27 10.36
CA ASP A 311 5.58 -8.23 9.42
C ASP A 311 6.68 -9.07 10.08
N GLU A 312 7.68 -8.44 10.69
CA GLU A 312 8.79 -9.05 11.42
C GLU A 312 9.30 -8.09 12.52
N HIS A 313 10.35 -8.48 13.24
CA HIS A 313 10.75 -7.83 14.49
C HIS A 313 11.75 -6.67 14.32
N GLY A 314 12.27 -6.44 13.12
CA GLY A 314 13.16 -5.32 12.78
C GLY A 314 14.53 -5.38 13.43
N GLY A 315 14.96 -6.58 13.85
CA GLY A 315 16.19 -6.77 14.63
C GLY A 315 16.08 -6.40 16.10
N PHE A 316 14.93 -5.91 16.58
CA PHE A 316 14.73 -5.57 18.00
C PHE A 316 14.56 -6.81 18.87
N TYR A 317 15.06 -6.74 20.10
CA TYR A 317 15.07 -7.86 21.02
C TYR A 317 13.66 -8.36 21.36
N ASP A 318 13.52 -9.68 21.47
CA ASP A 318 12.38 -10.32 22.14
C ASP A 318 12.89 -11.52 22.95
N HIS A 319 12.40 -11.66 24.17
CA HIS A 319 12.86 -12.68 25.10
C HIS A 319 12.22 -14.05 24.86
N VAL A 320 11.09 -14.12 24.13
CA VAL A 320 10.34 -15.37 23.99
C VAL A 320 11.01 -16.28 22.95
N PRO A 321 11.37 -17.53 23.31
CA PRO A 321 11.92 -18.49 22.36
C PRO A 321 10.98 -18.73 21.18
N THR A 322 11.52 -18.58 19.97
CA THR A 322 10.77 -18.89 18.75
C THR A 322 10.56 -20.41 18.57
N PRO A 323 9.40 -20.85 18.04
CA PRO A 323 9.18 -22.24 17.67
C PRO A 323 10.12 -22.75 16.56
N VAL A 324 10.99 -23.70 16.91
CA VAL A 324 11.98 -24.31 16.00
C VAL A 324 11.65 -25.76 15.58
N SER A 325 10.52 -26.29 16.03
CA SER A 325 10.09 -27.67 15.74
C SER A 325 8.57 -27.77 15.62
N GLY A 326 8.06 -28.80 14.92
CA GLY A 326 6.62 -28.99 14.68
C GLY A 326 6.05 -28.14 13.53
N VAL A 327 6.70 -27.02 13.22
CA VAL A 327 6.35 -26.07 12.17
C VAL A 327 6.43 -26.73 10.77
N PRO A 328 5.32 -26.93 10.03
CA PRO A 328 5.34 -27.68 8.76
C PRO A 328 5.76 -26.81 7.56
N SER A 329 6.65 -27.28 6.68
CA SER A 329 6.90 -26.57 5.41
C SER A 329 5.57 -26.35 4.65
N PRO A 330 5.26 -25.12 4.21
CA PRO A 330 3.92 -24.77 3.69
C PRO A 330 3.59 -25.55 2.42
N ASP A 331 4.53 -25.61 1.48
CA ASP A 331 4.37 -26.15 0.13
C ASP A 331 5.51 -27.11 -0.28
N GLY A 332 6.48 -27.35 0.62
CA GLY A 332 7.63 -28.22 0.37
C GLY A 332 8.72 -27.58 -0.48
N ILE A 333 8.61 -26.29 -0.81
CA ILE A 333 9.66 -25.55 -1.49
C ILE A 333 10.78 -25.26 -0.50
N VAL A 334 12.02 -25.46 -0.93
CA VAL A 334 13.22 -25.13 -0.16
C VAL A 334 13.76 -23.80 -0.67
N GLY A 335 14.17 -22.94 0.26
CA GLY A 335 14.74 -21.64 -0.05
C GLY A 335 16.06 -21.74 -0.83
N PRO A 336 16.54 -20.63 -1.41
CA PRO A 336 17.75 -20.63 -2.22
C PRO A 336 19.03 -20.88 -1.41
N ASP A 337 20.13 -21.10 -2.14
CA ASP A 337 21.51 -21.00 -1.63
C ASP A 337 21.75 -19.63 -0.97
N PRO A 338 22.56 -19.52 0.10
CA PRO A 338 23.37 -20.59 0.71
C PRO A 338 22.68 -21.38 1.84
N TYR A 339 21.46 -20.99 2.21
CA TYR A 339 20.85 -21.47 3.45
C TYR A 339 19.94 -22.69 3.28
N TYR A 340 19.37 -22.89 2.09
CA TYR A 340 18.45 -23.99 1.80
C TYR A 340 17.38 -24.18 2.88
N PHE A 341 16.82 -23.05 3.35
CA PHE A 341 15.87 -23.05 4.45
C PHE A 341 14.60 -23.79 4.05
N ARG A 342 14.13 -24.71 4.91
CA ARG A 342 13.00 -25.58 4.60
C ARG A 342 11.64 -24.99 5.00
N PHE A 343 11.65 -23.80 5.60
CA PHE A 343 10.45 -23.17 6.16
C PHE A 343 9.82 -24.03 7.25
N ASP A 344 10.64 -24.59 8.14
CA ASP A 344 10.27 -25.52 9.22
C ASP A 344 10.55 -24.95 10.63
N ARG A 345 10.62 -23.63 10.73
CA ARG A 345 10.63 -22.84 11.98
C ARG A 345 10.03 -21.46 11.75
N LEU A 346 9.62 -20.80 12.82
CA LEU A 346 9.09 -19.44 12.80
C LEU A 346 10.21 -18.40 13.00
N GLY A 347 9.83 -17.14 12.85
CA GLY A 347 10.63 -15.97 13.22
C GLY A 347 10.36 -15.51 14.65
N VAL A 348 10.86 -14.33 14.97
CA VAL A 348 10.71 -13.72 16.31
C VAL A 348 9.27 -13.28 16.53
N ARG A 349 8.86 -13.18 17.80
CA ARG A 349 7.54 -12.72 18.20
C ARG A 349 7.33 -11.24 17.83
N VAL A 350 6.13 -10.92 17.34
CA VAL A 350 5.75 -9.58 16.90
C VAL A 350 4.48 -9.09 17.63
N PRO A 351 4.26 -7.77 17.78
CA PRO A 351 3.04 -7.24 18.35
C PRO A 351 1.83 -7.68 17.52
N THR A 352 0.78 -8.18 18.17
CA THR A 352 -0.50 -8.44 17.50
C THR A 352 -1.68 -8.12 18.41
N ILE A 353 -2.58 -7.26 17.93
CA ILE A 353 -3.75 -6.78 18.67
C ILE A 353 -5.00 -7.08 17.84
N LEU A 354 -6.00 -7.70 18.47
CA LEU A 354 -7.31 -7.97 17.89
C LEU A 354 -8.34 -7.05 18.51
N VAL A 355 -8.82 -6.11 17.69
CA VAL A 355 -9.81 -5.10 18.04
C VAL A 355 -11.18 -5.51 17.51
N SER A 356 -12.13 -5.72 18.41
CA SER A 356 -13.52 -6.00 18.08
C SER A 356 -14.37 -5.83 19.33
N PRO A 357 -15.65 -5.40 19.24
CA PRO A 357 -16.53 -5.35 20.40
C PRO A 357 -16.84 -6.74 21.00
N TRP A 358 -16.30 -7.81 20.41
CA TRP A 358 -16.47 -9.18 20.87
C TRP A 358 -15.31 -9.71 21.74
N VAL A 359 -14.19 -8.99 21.87
CA VAL A 359 -12.96 -9.49 22.53
C VAL A 359 -12.31 -8.43 23.45
N ASP A 360 -11.71 -8.88 24.56
CA ASP A 360 -11.12 -8.03 25.63
C ASP A 360 -10.19 -8.82 26.57
N LYS A 361 -9.27 -9.62 26.03
CA LYS A 361 -8.39 -10.48 26.86
C LYS A 361 -6.98 -10.65 26.30
N VAL A 362 -6.04 -10.99 27.16
CA VAL A 362 -4.75 -11.52 26.72
C VAL A 362 -4.93 -12.94 26.18
N ILE A 363 -4.37 -13.19 24.99
CA ILE A 363 -4.41 -14.46 24.29
C ILE A 363 -2.98 -15.00 24.24
N HIS A 364 -2.77 -16.12 24.92
CA HIS A 364 -1.50 -16.84 24.95
C HIS A 364 -1.40 -17.81 23.77
N GLU A 365 -1.15 -19.09 24.05
CA GLU A 365 -1.07 -20.15 23.07
C GLU A 365 -2.42 -20.42 22.38
N PRO A 366 -2.43 -20.81 21.09
CA PRO A 366 -3.64 -21.23 20.42
C PRO A 366 -4.14 -22.58 20.92
N VAL A 367 -5.46 -22.77 20.87
CA VAL A 367 -6.05 -24.11 20.84
C VAL A 367 -6.09 -24.54 19.37
N GLY A 368 -4.95 -24.97 18.84
CA GLY A 368 -4.79 -25.21 17.42
C GLY A 368 -5.28 -26.58 16.95
N PRO A 369 -5.31 -26.82 15.62
CA PRO A 369 -5.58 -28.16 15.07
C PRO A 369 -4.61 -29.23 15.56
N THR A 370 -3.38 -28.86 15.96
CA THR A 370 -2.39 -29.74 16.56
C THR A 370 -1.82 -29.14 17.86
N PRO A 371 -1.22 -29.94 18.76
CA PRO A 371 -0.66 -29.43 20.02
C PRO A 371 0.50 -28.44 19.86
N ASP A 372 1.18 -28.48 18.73
CA ASP A 372 2.32 -27.64 18.37
C ASP A 372 1.94 -26.43 17.51
N SER A 373 0.65 -26.25 17.18
CA SER A 373 0.15 -25.07 16.49
C SER A 373 0.55 -23.79 17.21
N GLN A 374 0.84 -22.74 16.45
CA GLN A 374 1.21 -21.42 16.97
C GLN A 374 0.38 -20.34 16.27
N PHE A 375 0.27 -19.16 16.90
CA PHE A 375 -0.20 -17.98 16.19
C PHE A 375 0.95 -17.39 15.38
N GLU A 376 0.73 -17.23 14.08
CA GLU A 376 1.64 -16.59 13.11
C GLU A 376 0.83 -16.07 11.91
N HIS A 377 1.45 -15.41 10.93
CA HIS A 377 0.69 -14.69 9.90
C HIS A 377 -0.32 -15.53 9.12
N SER A 378 -0.11 -16.83 8.96
CA SER A 378 -1.07 -17.74 8.30
C SER A 378 -2.28 -18.09 9.16
N SER A 379 -2.26 -17.73 10.45
CA SER A 379 -3.44 -17.73 11.33
C SER A 379 -4.54 -16.80 10.80
N ILE A 380 -4.17 -15.77 10.02
CA ILE A 380 -5.10 -14.84 9.38
C ILE A 380 -5.94 -15.54 8.30
N PRO A 381 -5.37 -16.08 7.20
CA PRO A 381 -6.13 -16.79 6.19
C PRO A 381 -6.84 -18.03 6.76
N ALA A 382 -6.24 -18.75 7.73
CA ALA A 382 -6.87 -19.86 8.43
C ALA A 382 -8.17 -19.41 9.14
N THR A 383 -8.10 -18.30 9.89
CA THR A 383 -9.25 -17.76 10.62
C THR A 383 -10.32 -17.21 9.67
N VAL A 384 -9.93 -16.49 8.61
CA VAL A 384 -10.88 -15.98 7.59
C VAL A 384 -11.64 -17.12 6.92
N LYS A 385 -10.94 -18.21 6.55
CA LYS A 385 -11.56 -19.40 5.95
C LYS A 385 -12.63 -20.00 6.86
N LYS A 386 -12.37 -20.09 8.16
CA LYS A 386 -13.33 -20.58 9.15
C LYS A 386 -14.49 -19.61 9.39
N LEU A 387 -14.20 -18.32 9.61
CA LEU A 387 -15.21 -17.29 9.87
C LEU A 387 -16.23 -17.19 8.73
N PHE A 388 -15.75 -17.23 7.49
CA PHE A 388 -16.58 -17.06 6.31
C PHE A 388 -17.02 -18.38 5.67
N ASN A 389 -16.70 -19.52 6.30
CA ASN A 389 -17.06 -20.86 5.85
C ASN A 389 -16.74 -21.07 4.36
N LEU A 390 -15.48 -20.81 3.98
CA LEU A 390 -15.04 -20.93 2.59
C LEU A 390 -14.93 -22.40 2.18
N LYS A 391 -15.24 -22.72 0.91
CA LYS A 391 -15.19 -24.10 0.38
C LYS A 391 -13.80 -24.75 0.43
N SER A 392 -12.74 -23.95 0.33
CA SER A 392 -11.36 -24.41 0.44
C SER A 392 -10.93 -24.33 1.89
N ASN A 393 -10.62 -25.48 2.49
CA ASN A 393 -10.25 -25.57 3.90
C ASN A 393 -8.97 -24.80 4.22
N PHE A 394 -7.96 -24.84 3.34
CA PHE A 394 -6.63 -24.22 3.56
C PHE A 394 -5.98 -23.81 2.22
N LEU A 395 -5.00 -22.90 2.27
CA LEU A 395 -4.16 -22.50 1.14
C LEU A 395 -2.94 -23.42 1.02
N THR A 396 -2.31 -23.75 2.15
CA THR A 396 -1.08 -24.54 2.24
C THR A 396 -1.13 -25.46 3.47
N LYS A 397 -0.03 -26.15 3.79
CA LYS A 397 0.07 -26.88 5.06
C LYS A 397 0.24 -25.96 6.27
N ARG A 398 0.69 -24.72 6.05
CA ARG A 398 0.95 -23.75 7.12
C ARG A 398 -0.35 -23.23 7.73
N ASP A 399 -1.31 -22.76 6.93
CA ASP A 399 -2.61 -22.32 7.46
C ASP A 399 -3.50 -23.50 7.92
N ALA A 400 -3.21 -24.72 7.47
CA ALA A 400 -3.80 -25.94 8.03
C ALA A 400 -3.33 -26.26 9.46
N TRP A 401 -2.12 -25.83 9.81
CA TRP A 401 -1.49 -26.05 11.10
C TRP A 401 -1.62 -24.85 12.04
N ALA A 402 -1.69 -23.63 11.50
CA ALA A 402 -1.73 -22.40 12.27
C ALA A 402 -2.90 -22.36 13.27
N GLY A 403 -2.66 -21.72 14.42
CA GLY A 403 -3.71 -21.40 15.38
C GLY A 403 -4.77 -20.51 14.74
N THR A 404 -6.03 -20.64 15.15
CA THR A 404 -7.10 -19.77 14.67
C THR A 404 -7.78 -19.07 15.84
N PHE A 405 -8.32 -17.88 15.58
CA PHE A 405 -8.87 -17.00 16.62
C PHE A 405 -10.36 -16.71 16.45
N GLU A 406 -11.07 -17.49 15.61
CA GLU A 406 -12.52 -17.40 15.39
C GLU A 406 -13.34 -17.65 16.64
N ASN A 407 -12.84 -18.49 17.56
CA ASN A 407 -13.57 -18.86 18.78
C ASN A 407 -13.62 -17.71 19.80
N TYR A 408 -12.68 -16.76 19.74
CA TYR A 408 -12.67 -15.63 20.67
C TYR A 408 -13.87 -14.70 20.44
N PHE A 409 -14.41 -14.63 19.22
CA PHE A 409 -15.63 -13.86 18.95
C PHE A 409 -16.91 -14.50 19.52
N LYS A 410 -16.83 -15.74 20.06
CA LYS A 410 -17.95 -16.47 20.67
C LYS A 410 -17.89 -16.48 22.19
N LEU A 411 -16.95 -15.74 22.80
CA LEU A 411 -16.82 -15.67 24.26
C LEU A 411 -17.96 -14.90 24.93
N ARG A 412 -18.76 -14.17 24.16
CA ARG A 412 -19.91 -13.39 24.64
C ARG A 412 -21.10 -13.55 23.72
N ASP A 413 -22.30 -13.39 24.27
CA ASP A 413 -23.57 -13.50 23.54
C ASP A 413 -23.95 -12.21 22.79
N SER A 414 -23.41 -11.06 23.21
CA SER A 414 -23.68 -9.74 22.61
C SER A 414 -22.41 -8.89 22.52
N PRO A 415 -22.26 -8.04 21.48
CA PRO A 415 -21.11 -7.14 21.38
C PRO A 415 -21.11 -6.12 22.52
N ARG A 416 -19.93 -5.68 22.92
CA ARG A 416 -19.72 -4.56 23.83
C ARG A 416 -20.30 -3.26 23.28
N ASP A 417 -20.90 -2.48 24.18
CA ASP A 417 -21.37 -1.12 23.91
C ASP A 417 -20.48 -0.06 24.60
N ASP A 418 -19.46 -0.48 25.34
CA ASP A 418 -18.54 0.36 26.12
C ASP A 418 -17.17 0.57 25.44
N CYS A 419 -16.98 0.09 24.20
CA CYS A 419 -15.73 0.31 23.47
C CYS A 419 -15.47 1.82 23.25
N PRO A 420 -14.25 2.34 23.49
CA PRO A 420 -13.94 3.75 23.38
C PRO A 420 -14.35 4.34 22.03
N GLU A 421 -14.98 5.52 22.02
CA GLU A 421 -15.30 6.21 20.77
C GLU A 421 -14.07 6.87 20.13
N THR A 422 -13.15 7.34 20.97
CA THR A 422 -11.88 7.94 20.58
C THR A 422 -10.74 7.34 21.39
N LEU A 423 -9.54 7.33 20.82
CA LEU A 423 -8.31 6.94 21.52
C LEU A 423 -7.57 8.18 22.06
N PRO A 424 -6.58 8.02 22.97
CA PRO A 424 -5.75 9.13 23.44
C PRO A 424 -5.08 9.94 22.33
N GLU A 425 -4.61 11.14 22.65
CA GLU A 425 -3.88 11.98 21.70
C GLU A 425 -2.37 11.70 21.71
N VAL A 426 -1.78 11.64 20.52
CA VAL A 426 -0.33 11.51 20.34
C VAL A 426 0.31 12.90 20.29
N LYS A 427 0.67 13.40 21.48
CA LYS A 427 1.04 14.81 21.71
C LYS A 427 2.42 15.20 21.19
N THR A 428 3.33 14.25 21.02
CA THR A 428 4.75 14.56 20.77
C THR A 428 5.30 13.65 19.68
N SER A 429 6.02 14.24 18.73
CA SER A 429 6.86 13.50 17.79
C SER A 429 8.00 12.84 18.55
N LEU A 430 8.34 11.60 18.24
CA LEU A 430 9.47 10.93 18.88
C LEU A 430 10.78 11.20 18.15
N ARG A 431 10.76 11.83 16.97
CA ARG A 431 11.99 12.24 16.27
C ARG A 431 12.36 13.69 16.56
N THR A 432 13.66 13.98 16.48
CA THR A 432 14.23 15.32 16.74
C THR A 432 14.27 16.23 15.51
N ARG A 433 13.96 15.70 14.32
CA ARG A 433 14.00 16.42 13.03
C ARG A 433 12.81 16.05 12.14
N GLY A 434 12.66 16.73 11.00
CA GLY A 434 11.64 16.40 10.00
C GLY A 434 11.93 15.12 9.21
N PRO A 435 11.07 14.77 8.24
CA PRO A 435 11.32 13.70 7.28
C PRO A 435 12.63 13.84 6.52
N LYS A 436 13.13 12.73 5.96
CA LYS A 436 14.32 12.70 5.12
C LYS A 436 14.00 12.28 3.68
N GLU A 437 13.49 13.22 2.88
CA GLU A 437 13.21 12.96 1.46
C GLU A 437 14.47 12.67 0.63
N ASP A 438 15.64 13.12 1.07
CA ASP A 438 16.93 12.97 0.40
C ASP A 438 17.70 11.70 0.80
N ALA A 439 17.18 10.93 1.75
CA ALA A 439 17.79 9.66 2.17
C ALA A 439 17.76 8.61 1.05
N SER A 440 18.68 7.65 1.15
CA SER A 440 18.63 6.41 0.38
C SER A 440 17.46 5.53 0.84
N LEU A 441 16.99 4.67 -0.06
CA LEU A 441 15.87 3.78 0.22
C LEU A 441 16.26 2.63 1.17
N SER A 442 15.32 2.21 2.03
CA SER A 442 15.41 0.94 2.75
C SER A 442 15.32 -0.26 1.80
N GLU A 443 15.65 -1.47 2.27
CA GLU A 443 15.53 -2.69 1.45
C GLU A 443 14.10 -2.83 0.91
N PHE A 444 13.09 -2.72 1.77
CA PHE A 444 11.70 -2.85 1.38
C PHE A 444 11.24 -1.74 0.43
N GLN A 445 11.67 -0.48 0.63
CA GLN A 445 11.38 0.60 -0.31
C GLN A 445 11.97 0.32 -1.70
N VAL A 446 13.18 -0.25 -1.81
CA VAL A 446 13.75 -0.67 -3.11
C VAL A 446 12.86 -1.73 -3.78
N GLU A 447 12.33 -2.68 -3.02
CA GLU A 447 11.41 -3.70 -3.56
C GLU A 447 10.12 -3.08 -4.10
N LEU A 448 9.55 -2.12 -3.37
CA LEU A 448 8.37 -1.38 -3.80
C LEU A 448 8.63 -0.62 -5.11
N ILE A 449 9.85 -0.08 -5.30
CA ILE A 449 10.24 0.56 -6.57
C ILE A 449 10.45 -0.45 -7.69
N GLN A 450 11.00 -1.63 -7.40
CA GLN A 450 11.08 -2.71 -8.37
C GLN A 450 9.69 -3.17 -8.80
N LEU A 451 8.73 -3.27 -7.87
CA LEU A 451 7.31 -3.50 -8.17
C LEU A 451 6.74 -2.37 -9.04
N ALA A 452 6.94 -1.11 -8.65
CA ALA A 452 6.47 0.05 -9.42
C ALA A 452 6.98 0.01 -10.88
N SER A 453 8.24 -0.36 -11.09
CA SER A 453 8.85 -0.52 -12.42
C SER A 453 8.18 -1.62 -13.26
N GLN A 454 7.67 -2.66 -12.60
CA GLN A 454 6.88 -3.68 -13.27
C GLN A 454 5.51 -3.14 -13.67
N LEU A 455 4.84 -2.44 -12.75
CA LEU A 455 3.49 -1.93 -12.93
C LEU A 455 3.40 -0.92 -14.07
N ASN A 456 4.47 -0.15 -14.33
CA ASN A 456 4.49 0.88 -15.37
C ASN A 456 5.26 0.47 -16.65
N GLY A 457 5.84 -0.74 -16.66
CA GLY A 457 6.54 -1.34 -17.80
C GLY A 457 8.03 -1.01 -17.90
N ASP A 458 8.58 -0.19 -17.01
CA ASP A 458 9.98 0.26 -17.05
C ASP A 458 10.99 -0.84 -16.70
N HIS A 459 10.56 -1.96 -16.12
CA HIS A 459 11.41 -3.14 -15.85
C HIS A 459 12.16 -3.68 -17.08
N VAL A 460 11.70 -3.37 -18.30
CA VAL A 460 12.35 -3.77 -19.58
C VAL A 460 13.56 -2.87 -19.92
N LEU A 461 13.73 -1.74 -19.23
CA LEU A 461 14.86 -0.85 -19.41
C LEU A 461 16.12 -1.39 -18.71
N ASN A 462 17.30 -0.99 -19.18
CA ASN A 462 18.62 -1.44 -18.68
C ASN A 462 18.93 -1.02 -17.22
N THR A 463 17.96 -0.48 -16.48
CA THR A 463 18.08 -0.09 -15.08
C THR A 463 17.69 -1.22 -14.11
N TYR A 464 17.07 -2.31 -14.58
CA TYR A 464 16.79 -3.47 -13.72
C TYR A 464 18.05 -4.37 -13.57
N PRO A 465 18.40 -4.85 -12.36
CA PRO A 465 17.68 -4.79 -11.08
C PRO A 465 18.04 -3.58 -10.20
N ASP A 466 18.85 -2.65 -10.68
CA ASP A 466 19.40 -1.55 -9.87
C ASP A 466 18.46 -0.34 -9.73
N ILE A 467 17.25 -0.41 -10.29
CA ILE A 467 16.23 0.63 -10.13
C ILE A 467 15.88 0.81 -8.65
N GLY A 468 15.78 2.06 -8.22
CA GLY A 468 15.58 2.44 -6.82
C GLY A 468 16.88 2.66 -6.04
N LYS A 469 17.99 1.97 -6.36
CA LYS A 469 19.24 2.09 -5.59
C LYS A 469 19.87 3.49 -5.60
N THR A 470 19.59 4.27 -6.63
CA THR A 470 20.10 5.63 -6.79
C THR A 470 19.03 6.69 -6.58
N MET A 471 17.79 6.30 -6.25
CA MET A 471 16.69 7.24 -5.99
C MET A 471 16.75 7.72 -4.55
N THR A 472 16.35 8.96 -4.34
CA THR A 472 16.02 9.43 -3.00
C THR A 472 14.61 8.95 -2.58
N VAL A 473 14.31 8.96 -1.29
CA VAL A 473 12.95 8.66 -0.76
C VAL A 473 11.86 9.50 -1.44
N GLY A 474 12.10 10.80 -1.65
CA GLY A 474 11.15 11.69 -2.30
C GLY A 474 10.94 11.40 -3.80
N GLU A 475 12.00 11.00 -4.52
CA GLU A 475 11.90 10.56 -5.92
C GLU A 475 11.16 9.24 -6.04
N ALA A 476 11.47 8.29 -5.16
CA ALA A 476 10.88 6.97 -5.10
C ALA A 476 9.37 7.06 -4.80
N ASN A 477 8.95 7.89 -3.86
CA ASN A 477 7.53 8.10 -3.56
C ASN A 477 6.74 8.54 -4.81
N LYS A 478 7.23 9.56 -5.52
CA LYS A 478 6.59 10.07 -6.74
C LYS A 478 6.53 8.99 -7.83
N TYR A 479 7.63 8.25 -8.01
CA TYR A 479 7.69 7.17 -8.98
C TYR A 479 6.66 6.06 -8.68
N ALA A 480 6.54 5.65 -7.41
CA ALA A 480 5.61 4.63 -6.97
C ALA A 480 4.14 5.06 -7.19
N GLU A 481 3.78 6.28 -6.78
CA GLU A 481 2.43 6.82 -6.96
C GLU A 481 2.03 6.90 -8.44
N ASP A 482 2.92 7.41 -9.29
CA ASP A 482 2.70 7.51 -10.74
C ASP A 482 2.56 6.13 -11.39
N ALA A 483 3.38 5.16 -10.98
CA ALA A 483 3.32 3.81 -11.50
C ALA A 483 1.98 3.13 -11.18
N VAL A 484 1.52 3.23 -9.92
CA VAL A 484 0.25 2.65 -9.49
C VAL A 484 -0.93 3.33 -10.19
N LYS A 485 -0.90 4.66 -10.30
CA LYS A 485 -1.93 5.42 -11.04
C LYS A 485 -2.05 4.94 -12.48
N ARG A 486 -0.93 4.88 -13.22
CA ARG A 486 -0.89 4.43 -14.61
C ARG A 486 -1.39 3.00 -14.76
N PHE A 487 -0.98 2.10 -13.87
CA PHE A 487 -1.42 0.72 -13.84
C PHE A 487 -2.94 0.59 -13.70
N LEU A 488 -3.54 1.29 -12.73
CA LEU A 488 -4.98 1.25 -12.49
C LEU A 488 -5.77 1.91 -13.62
N GLU A 489 -5.31 3.04 -14.17
CA GLU A 489 -5.94 3.72 -15.31
C GLU A 489 -5.93 2.84 -16.56
N ALA A 490 -4.80 2.21 -16.88
CA ALA A 490 -4.69 1.29 -18.00
C ALA A 490 -5.60 0.06 -17.82
N GLY A 491 -5.66 -0.50 -16.61
CA GLY A 491 -6.55 -1.61 -16.29
C GLY A 491 -8.03 -1.26 -16.50
N ARG A 492 -8.46 -0.08 -16.04
CA ARG A 492 -9.84 0.41 -16.25
C ARG A 492 -10.15 0.64 -17.73
N ALA A 493 -9.20 1.21 -18.47
CA ALA A 493 -9.35 1.45 -19.90
C ALA A 493 -9.45 0.12 -20.68
N ALA A 494 -8.63 -0.88 -20.34
CA ALA A 494 -8.67 -2.20 -20.96
C ALA A 494 -10.01 -2.92 -20.72
N LEU A 495 -10.53 -2.88 -19.48
CA LEU A 495 -11.85 -3.43 -19.17
C LEU A 495 -12.96 -2.71 -19.96
N LYS A 496 -12.91 -1.38 -20.05
CA LYS A 496 -13.86 -0.60 -20.86
C LYS A 496 -13.79 -0.97 -22.35
N ALA A 497 -12.62 -1.40 -22.83
CA ALA A 497 -12.40 -1.87 -24.19
C ALA A 497 -12.78 -3.35 -24.41
N GLY A 498 -13.32 -4.04 -23.39
CA GLY A 498 -13.75 -5.44 -23.50
C GLY A 498 -12.63 -6.47 -23.37
N ALA A 499 -11.49 -6.10 -22.76
CA ALA A 499 -10.41 -7.05 -22.47
C ALA A 499 -10.86 -8.14 -21.50
N ASN A 500 -10.27 -9.34 -21.62
CA ASN A 500 -10.54 -10.47 -20.75
C ASN A 500 -10.15 -10.14 -19.29
N GLU A 501 -11.12 -10.21 -18.37
CA GLU A 501 -10.92 -9.85 -16.96
C GLU A 501 -9.86 -10.72 -16.24
N SER A 502 -9.55 -11.91 -16.76
CA SER A 502 -8.50 -12.78 -16.22
C SER A 502 -7.10 -12.42 -16.69
N ALA A 503 -6.95 -11.53 -17.67
CA ALA A 503 -5.65 -11.10 -18.16
C ALA A 503 -4.90 -10.26 -17.12
N ILE A 504 -3.59 -10.46 -17.02
CA ILE A 504 -2.70 -9.63 -16.20
C ILE A 504 -2.45 -8.32 -16.95
N VAL A 505 -2.53 -7.19 -16.24
CA VAL A 505 -2.22 -5.88 -16.82
C VAL A 505 -0.72 -5.82 -17.08
N THR A 506 -0.35 -5.72 -18.37
CA THR A 506 1.04 -5.55 -18.81
C THR A 506 1.21 -4.20 -19.47
N MET A 507 2.11 -3.38 -18.92
CA MET A 507 2.43 -2.06 -19.46
C MET A 507 3.69 -2.11 -20.32
N ARG A 508 3.77 -1.25 -21.34
CA ARG A 508 5.01 -0.98 -22.07
C ARG A 508 5.68 0.26 -21.46
N PRO A 509 7.02 0.32 -21.41
CA PRO A 509 7.73 1.50 -20.94
C PRO A 509 7.28 2.74 -21.72
N SER A 510 7.19 3.88 -21.02
CA SER A 510 6.93 5.15 -21.70
C SER A 510 8.21 5.63 -22.39
N LEU A 511 8.10 6.30 -23.54
CA LEU A 511 9.26 7.00 -24.13
C LEU A 511 9.77 8.14 -23.21
N THR A 512 8.95 8.58 -22.26
CA THR A 512 9.28 9.62 -21.25
C THR A 512 9.88 9.07 -19.96
N SER A 513 9.92 7.75 -19.73
CA SER A 513 10.44 7.14 -18.49
C SER A 513 11.94 6.82 -18.50
N ARG A 514 12.68 7.30 -19.52
CA ARG A 514 14.14 7.26 -19.47
C ARG A 514 14.64 8.24 -18.41
N ILE A 515 14.89 7.71 -17.22
CA ILE A 515 15.74 8.38 -16.24
C ILE A 515 17.09 8.59 -16.94
N SER A 516 17.42 9.84 -17.22
CA SER A 516 18.73 10.21 -17.76
C SER A 516 19.77 9.90 -16.69
N ASN A 517 20.62 8.92 -16.95
CA ASN A 517 21.85 8.71 -16.19
C ASN A 517 22.63 10.03 -16.14
N GLY A 518 22.86 10.53 -14.92
CA GLY A 518 23.93 11.47 -14.59
C GLY A 518 23.82 12.86 -15.21
N GLY A 519 23.24 13.80 -14.47
CA GLY A 519 23.33 15.23 -14.78
C GLY A 519 22.45 16.07 -13.86
N SER A 520 23.02 16.48 -12.72
CA SER A 520 22.62 17.59 -11.84
C SER A 520 21.30 18.33 -12.13
N ASN A 521 20.37 18.28 -11.16
CA ASN A 521 19.41 19.32 -10.79
C ASN A 521 19.25 20.51 -11.75
N GLN A 522 18.31 20.41 -12.69
CA GLN A 522 17.44 21.51 -13.09
C GLN A 522 16.10 20.89 -13.52
N GLY A 523 15.02 21.22 -12.81
CA GLY A 523 13.68 21.08 -13.38
C GLY A 523 13.67 21.71 -14.77
N ASN A 524 12.80 21.25 -15.67
CA ASN A 524 12.79 21.72 -17.06
C ASN A 524 12.20 23.15 -17.16
N TRP A 525 12.82 24.11 -16.47
CA TRP A 525 12.54 25.54 -16.45
C TRP A 525 12.60 26.13 -17.86
N THR A 526 13.31 25.47 -18.77
CA THR A 526 13.37 25.84 -20.18
C THR A 526 12.03 25.62 -20.89
N GLU A 527 11.29 24.55 -20.59
CA GLU A 527 9.96 24.31 -21.17
C GLU A 527 8.89 25.21 -20.56
N VAL A 528 8.95 25.42 -19.24
CA VAL A 528 8.05 26.36 -18.54
C VAL A 528 8.27 27.79 -19.04
N GLY A 529 9.53 28.23 -19.12
CA GLY A 529 9.90 29.53 -19.67
C GLY A 529 9.54 29.67 -21.16
N ARG A 530 9.73 28.62 -21.96
CA ARG A 530 9.33 28.60 -23.36
C ARG A 530 7.83 28.73 -23.52
N THR A 531 7.04 27.99 -22.73
CA THR A 531 5.57 28.04 -22.74
C THR A 531 5.05 29.45 -22.41
N ALA A 532 5.64 30.10 -21.39
CA ALA A 532 5.26 31.47 -21.02
C ALA A 532 5.57 32.48 -22.14
N VAL A 533 6.76 32.40 -22.74
CA VAL A 533 7.21 33.31 -23.81
C VAL A 533 6.41 33.11 -25.10
N THR A 534 6.22 31.87 -25.54
CA THR A 534 5.52 31.56 -26.81
C THR A 534 4.05 31.93 -26.74
N THR A 535 3.39 31.66 -25.60
CA THR A 535 1.98 32.02 -25.40
C THR A 535 1.78 33.53 -25.46
N THR A 536 2.66 34.28 -24.79
CA THR A 536 2.61 35.75 -24.77
C THR A 536 2.86 36.35 -26.16
N LEU A 537 3.89 35.86 -26.88
CA LEU A 537 4.21 36.36 -28.22
C LEU A 537 3.09 36.08 -29.24
N ALA A 538 2.51 34.88 -29.22
CA ALA A 538 1.40 34.54 -30.12
C ALA A 538 0.16 35.41 -29.87
N GLY A 539 -0.24 35.60 -28.61
CA GLY A 539 -1.37 36.48 -28.28
C GLY A 539 -1.14 37.93 -28.69
N LEU A 540 0.02 38.51 -28.38
CA LEU A 540 0.32 39.91 -28.71
C LEU A 540 0.33 40.16 -30.23
N THR A 541 0.98 39.27 -30.98
CA THR A 541 1.09 39.40 -32.45
C THR A 541 -0.25 39.21 -33.14
N ALA A 542 -1.10 38.31 -32.66
CA ALA A 542 -2.47 38.16 -33.13
C ALA A 542 -3.31 39.42 -32.84
N GLY A 543 -3.23 39.96 -31.62
CA GLY A 543 -3.92 41.20 -31.25
C GLY A 543 -3.51 42.38 -32.12
N ILE A 544 -2.20 42.57 -32.37
CA ILE A 544 -1.67 43.62 -33.25
C ILE A 544 -2.14 43.41 -34.70
N MET A 545 -2.05 42.17 -35.21
CA MET A 545 -2.48 41.87 -36.58
C MET A 545 -3.97 42.12 -36.76
N THR A 546 -4.81 41.73 -35.80
CA THR A 546 -6.24 41.99 -35.87
C THR A 546 -6.55 43.48 -35.77
N LEU A 547 -5.86 44.22 -34.89
CA LEU A 547 -6.01 45.69 -34.76
C LEU A 547 -5.68 46.41 -36.07
N LEU A 548 -4.53 46.11 -36.68
CA LEU A 548 -4.08 46.72 -37.93
C LEU A 548 -4.95 46.29 -39.12
N GLY A 549 -5.27 45.00 -39.21
CA GLY A 549 -6.11 44.45 -40.29
C GLY A 549 -7.52 45.05 -40.26
N ARG A 550 -8.15 45.13 -39.08
CA ARG A 550 -9.46 45.79 -38.91
C ARG A 550 -9.41 47.27 -39.20
N ARG A 551 -8.33 47.98 -38.82
CA ARG A 551 -8.15 49.40 -39.14
C ARG A 551 -8.18 49.66 -40.65
N VAL A 552 -7.56 48.79 -41.44
CA VAL A 552 -7.58 48.88 -42.91
C VAL A 552 -8.96 48.58 -43.49
N LEU A 553 -9.68 47.60 -42.92
CA LEU A 553 -10.98 47.16 -43.45
C LEU A 553 -12.15 48.07 -43.07
N VAL A 554 -12.17 48.59 -41.84
CA VAL A 554 -13.30 49.34 -41.27
C VAL A 554 -13.03 50.84 -41.21
N GLY A 555 -11.77 51.27 -41.35
CA GLY A 555 -11.41 52.69 -41.43
C GLY A 555 -11.40 53.44 -40.09
N HIS A 556 -11.56 52.76 -38.96
CA HIS A 556 -11.37 53.25 -37.57
C HIS A 556 -10.63 52.18 -36.72
N TRP A 557 -10.07 52.58 -35.58
CA TRP A 557 -9.46 51.63 -34.64
C TRP A 557 -10.55 50.85 -33.90
N ASP A 558 -10.36 49.53 -33.73
CA ASP A 558 -11.32 48.62 -33.10
C ASP A 558 -10.64 47.86 -31.95
N ALA A 559 -10.83 48.36 -30.73
CA ALA A 559 -10.23 47.80 -29.53
C ALA A 559 -10.79 46.42 -29.19
N LEU A 560 -12.09 46.20 -29.41
CA LEU A 560 -12.73 44.91 -29.15
C LEU A 560 -12.20 43.84 -30.12
N GLY A 561 -12.03 44.20 -31.40
CA GLY A 561 -11.38 43.34 -32.39
C GLY A 561 -9.95 42.96 -32.00
N ALA A 562 -9.17 43.88 -31.41
CA ALA A 562 -7.82 43.57 -30.94
C ALA A 562 -7.81 42.60 -29.76
N CYS A 563 -8.73 42.76 -28.79
CA CYS A 563 -8.88 41.82 -27.67
C CYS A 563 -9.26 40.41 -28.16
N ASN A 564 -10.17 40.31 -29.12
CA ASN A 564 -10.55 39.03 -29.71
C ASN A 564 -9.41 38.41 -30.53
N GLY A 565 -8.62 39.23 -31.24
CA GLY A 565 -7.39 38.79 -31.90
C GLY A 565 -6.39 38.18 -30.92
N LEU A 566 -6.19 38.83 -29.78
CA LEU A 566 -5.30 38.34 -28.73
C LEU A 566 -5.75 36.99 -28.17
N LEU A 567 -7.04 36.83 -27.90
CA LEU A 567 -7.62 35.55 -27.49
C LEU A 567 -7.45 34.48 -28.59
N GLY A 568 -7.63 34.83 -29.86
CA GLY A 568 -7.39 33.93 -31.00
C GLY A 568 -5.95 33.43 -31.07
N GLY A 569 -4.97 34.29 -30.77
CA GLY A 569 -3.56 33.91 -30.69
C GLY A 569 -3.25 32.95 -29.54
N PHE A 570 -3.86 33.14 -28.36
CA PHE A 570 -3.73 32.19 -27.25
C PHE A 570 -4.34 30.83 -27.59
N VAL A 571 -5.51 30.82 -28.22
CA VAL A 571 -6.17 29.58 -28.64
C VAL A 571 -5.29 28.84 -29.66
N ALA A 572 -4.74 29.52 -30.65
CA ALA A 572 -3.90 28.90 -31.68
C ALA A 572 -2.61 28.28 -31.11
N ILE A 573 -1.94 28.91 -30.15
CA ILE A 573 -0.66 28.38 -29.64
C ILE A 573 -0.83 27.31 -28.55
N THR A 574 -2.05 27.10 -28.03
CA THR A 574 -2.31 26.26 -26.84
C THR A 574 -1.77 24.83 -27.00
N SER A 575 -1.99 24.21 -28.16
CA SER A 575 -1.56 22.84 -28.48
C SER A 575 -0.03 22.69 -28.57
N GLY A 576 0.69 23.73 -29.00
CA GLY A 576 2.11 23.68 -29.34
C GLY A 576 3.04 24.54 -28.46
N CYS A 577 2.51 25.24 -27.45
CA CYS A 577 3.23 26.26 -26.69
C CYS A 577 4.57 25.81 -26.07
N PHE A 578 4.69 24.54 -25.69
CA PHE A 578 5.91 23.98 -25.08
C PHE A 578 6.98 23.52 -26.09
N VAL A 579 6.61 23.31 -27.36
CA VAL A 579 7.52 22.84 -28.43
C VAL A 579 7.83 23.88 -29.49
N VAL A 580 6.95 24.88 -29.66
CA VAL A 580 7.10 25.93 -30.66
C VAL A 580 8.23 26.89 -30.26
N GLU A 581 9.12 27.20 -31.19
CA GLU A 581 10.16 28.22 -30.96
C GLU A 581 9.53 29.63 -30.86
N PRO A 582 10.06 30.55 -30.04
CA PRO A 582 9.51 31.90 -29.88
C PRO A 582 9.27 32.66 -31.20
N ARG A 583 10.18 32.50 -32.18
CA ARG A 583 10.03 33.09 -33.52
C ARG A 583 8.85 32.51 -34.31
N ALA A 584 8.56 31.23 -34.14
CA ALA A 584 7.43 30.58 -34.79
C ALA A 584 6.12 30.96 -34.09
N ALA A 585 6.11 31.18 -32.77
CA ALA A 585 4.94 31.66 -32.05
C ALA A 585 4.41 33.00 -32.58
N VAL A 586 5.31 33.90 -33.01
CA VAL A 586 4.95 35.16 -33.71
C VAL A 586 4.17 34.86 -34.99
N VAL A 587 4.60 33.88 -35.79
CA VAL A 587 3.92 33.51 -37.04
C VAL A 587 2.54 32.92 -36.76
N TYR A 588 2.43 32.06 -35.73
CA TYR A 588 1.14 31.49 -35.31
C TYR A 588 0.15 32.58 -34.95
N GLY A 589 0.57 33.59 -34.19
CA GLY A 589 -0.29 34.72 -33.83
C GLY A 589 -0.69 35.58 -35.03
N LEU A 590 0.25 35.94 -35.92
CA LEU A 590 -0.07 36.71 -37.13
C LEU A 590 -1.10 35.99 -38.02
N VAL A 591 -0.94 34.68 -38.24
CA VAL A 591 -1.87 33.91 -39.07
C VAL A 591 -3.22 33.74 -38.36
N ALA A 592 -3.23 33.47 -37.06
CA ALA A 592 -4.47 33.39 -36.27
C ALA A 592 -5.29 34.70 -36.35
N GLY A 593 -4.62 35.86 -36.34
CA GLY A 593 -5.28 37.16 -36.51
C GLY A 593 -5.97 37.32 -37.88
N TRP A 594 -5.36 36.81 -38.96
CA TRP A 594 -5.97 36.81 -40.30
C TRP A 594 -7.12 35.80 -40.42
N VAL A 595 -6.96 34.60 -39.86
CA VAL A 595 -7.99 33.57 -39.80
C VAL A 595 -9.24 34.12 -39.09
N LEU A 596 -9.04 34.81 -37.96
CA LEU A 596 -10.13 35.43 -37.21
C LEU A 596 -10.88 36.50 -38.04
N ILE A 597 -10.15 37.40 -38.70
CA ILE A 597 -10.74 38.43 -39.56
C ILE A 597 -11.53 37.78 -40.71
N GLY A 598 -10.92 36.82 -41.40
CA GLY A 598 -11.51 36.17 -42.56
C GLY A 598 -12.80 35.41 -42.21
N LEU A 599 -12.78 34.65 -41.11
CA LEU A 599 -13.95 33.90 -40.67
C LEU A 599 -15.07 34.81 -40.16
N LYS A 600 -14.73 35.94 -39.53
CA LYS A 600 -15.76 36.93 -39.18
C LYS A 600 -16.41 37.54 -40.41
N MET A 601 -15.61 37.93 -41.41
CA MET A 601 -16.17 38.46 -42.66
C MET A 601 -17.05 37.43 -43.38
N LEU A 602 -16.64 36.16 -43.33
CA LEU A 602 -17.42 35.06 -43.88
C LEU A 602 -18.74 34.87 -43.12
N ALA A 603 -18.72 34.88 -41.78
CA ALA A 603 -19.92 34.77 -40.95
C ALA A 603 -20.92 35.91 -41.25
N LEU A 604 -20.42 37.15 -41.35
CA LEU A 604 -21.24 38.31 -41.74
C LEU A 604 -21.85 38.15 -43.14
N LYS A 605 -21.08 37.65 -44.11
CA LYS A 605 -21.56 37.42 -45.47
C LYS A 605 -22.61 36.31 -45.55
N LEU A 606 -22.50 35.30 -44.68
CA LEU A 606 -23.45 34.19 -44.57
C LEU A 606 -24.66 34.52 -43.68
N GLN A 607 -24.78 35.75 -43.19
CA GLN A 607 -25.82 36.17 -42.24
C GLN A 607 -25.89 35.29 -40.98
N PHE A 608 -24.74 34.77 -40.56
CA PHE A 608 -24.60 33.98 -39.34
C PHE A 608 -24.32 34.93 -38.16
N ASP A 609 -25.26 35.03 -37.22
CA ASP A 609 -25.15 35.91 -36.07
C ASP A 609 -24.36 35.24 -34.94
N ASP A 610 -23.07 35.57 -34.86
CA ASP A 610 -22.15 35.12 -33.81
C ASP A 610 -21.59 36.34 -33.05
N PRO A 611 -22.38 36.91 -32.11
CA PRO A 611 -22.02 38.14 -31.42
C PRO A 611 -20.81 37.98 -30.49
N LEU A 612 -20.45 36.74 -30.16
CA LEU A 612 -19.34 36.39 -29.26
C LEU A 612 -18.12 35.84 -30.01
N GLU A 613 -18.16 35.76 -31.34
CA GLU A 613 -17.12 35.22 -32.21
C GLU A 613 -16.67 33.78 -31.79
N VAL A 614 -17.60 32.97 -31.27
CA VAL A 614 -17.35 31.60 -30.76
C VAL A 614 -16.99 30.61 -31.87
N ALA A 615 -17.47 30.79 -33.09
CA ALA A 615 -17.07 29.96 -34.23
C ALA A 615 -15.69 30.40 -34.79
N PRO A 616 -15.42 31.69 -35.02
CA PRO A 616 -14.10 32.15 -35.47
C PRO A 616 -12.94 31.91 -34.49
N LEU A 617 -13.13 32.08 -33.18
CA LEU A 617 -12.04 31.91 -32.21
C LEU A 617 -11.68 30.43 -31.96
N PRO A 618 -12.47 29.62 -31.21
CA PRO A 618 -12.18 28.19 -31.05
C PRO A 618 -12.14 27.42 -32.37
N GLY A 619 -13.14 27.59 -33.23
CA GLY A 619 -13.30 26.77 -34.44
C GLY A 619 -12.37 27.16 -35.58
N GLY A 620 -11.95 28.44 -35.64
CA GLY A 620 -11.05 28.95 -36.65
C GLY A 620 -9.60 28.97 -36.19
N CYS A 621 -9.29 29.84 -35.23
CA CYS A 621 -7.93 30.00 -34.72
C CYS A 621 -7.41 28.71 -34.07
N GLY A 622 -8.29 27.97 -33.36
CA GLY A 622 -7.94 26.67 -32.77
C GLY A 622 -7.86 25.50 -33.75
N ALA A 623 -8.45 25.61 -34.95
CA ALA A 623 -8.23 24.63 -36.01
C ALA A 623 -6.95 24.91 -36.82
N TRP A 624 -6.50 26.17 -36.82
CA TRP A 624 -5.26 26.58 -37.47
C TRP A 624 -4.02 26.15 -36.67
N GLY A 625 -4.00 26.46 -35.37
CA GLY A 625 -2.87 26.17 -34.49
C GLY A 625 -2.94 24.78 -33.88
#